data_AF-A0A7G8Q310-F1
#
_entry.id   AF-A0A7G8Q310-F1
#
_cell.length_a   1.000
_cell.length_b   1.000
_cell.length_c   1.000
_cell.angle_alpha   90.00
_cell.angle_beta   90.00
_cell.angle_gamma   90.00
#
_symmetry.space_group_name_H-M   'P 1'
#
loop_
_entity.id
_entity.type
_entity.pdbx_description
1 polymer ?
#
loop_
_entity_poly.entity_id
_entity_poly.type
_entity_poly.pdbx_seq_one_letter_code
_entity_poly.pdbx_strand_id
1 'polypeptide(L)'
;MRITFRPVALLATLMPFCAMAGAPALDVQPWTPAGISSDLFESHPAFDPLTGDVYFVRSSKSFSGWRILYSHCDGTRWSKPLPAPFAGAGVEADPWFTPDGHRVYFISTRATGSTKSKDLDIWRVDRRQDGHWEKPVRLPEPVNSGEAEWFPRLAPDGWLYFGSNRQGGLGKNDIWRARESAPGHWKVENAGAALNTAGNEYEALPSPDGQWLVLNADGGYYTSRMGANGWQPRTRLGPEINVNGSEIGALFSPSGKSLLFARDTGEPKSGEFFVWHIEGSEAWPPTCGATPG
;
A
#
# COMPACT_ATOMS: atom_id res chain seq x y z
N MET A 1 -84.69 21.22 -23.27
CA MET A 1 -84.02 20.94 -21.98
C MET A 1 -82.55 20.66 -22.28
N ARG A 2 -81.67 21.67 -22.14
CA ARG A 2 -80.23 21.56 -22.48
C ARG A 2 -79.48 21.05 -21.25
N ILE A 3 -78.80 19.91 -21.38
CA ILE A 3 -77.95 19.31 -20.34
C ILE A 3 -76.54 19.90 -20.48
N THR A 4 -76.07 20.59 -19.45
CA THR A 4 -74.71 21.11 -19.32
C THR A 4 -73.80 20.05 -18.70
N PHE A 5 -72.79 19.59 -19.44
CA PHE A 5 -71.69 18.79 -18.87
C PHE A 5 -70.62 19.72 -18.30
N ARG A 6 -70.29 19.56 -17.02
CA ARG A 6 -69.11 20.18 -16.38
C ARG A 6 -67.88 19.28 -16.61
N PRO A 7 -66.70 19.84 -16.93
CA PRO A 7 -65.49 19.05 -17.01
C PRO A 7 -65.03 18.66 -15.60
N VAL A 8 -64.72 17.38 -15.40
CA VAL A 8 -64.05 16.88 -14.19
C VAL A 8 -62.56 17.15 -14.36
N ALA A 9 -62.00 18.02 -13.52
CA ALA A 9 -60.57 18.24 -13.44
C ALA A 9 -59.92 17.02 -12.76
N LEU A 10 -59.10 16.27 -13.50
CA LEU A 10 -58.29 15.20 -12.95
C LEU A 10 -57.10 15.84 -12.21
N LEU A 11 -57.13 15.86 -10.88
CA LEU A 11 -55.98 16.24 -10.06
C LEU A 11 -54.92 15.13 -10.20
N ALA A 12 -53.88 15.39 -10.98
CA ALA A 12 -52.66 14.57 -10.95
C ALA A 12 -51.91 14.89 -9.65
N THR A 13 -52.00 14.01 -8.67
CA THR A 13 -51.13 14.04 -7.49
C THR A 13 -49.71 13.71 -7.92
N LEU A 14 -48.88 14.74 -8.10
CA LEU A 14 -47.43 14.61 -8.17
C LEU A 14 -46.92 14.06 -6.84
N MET A 15 -46.59 12.76 -6.81
CA MET A 15 -45.75 12.23 -5.74
C MET A 15 -44.38 12.89 -5.84
N PRO A 16 -43.82 13.43 -4.74
CA PRO A 16 -42.46 13.93 -4.77
C PRO A 16 -41.52 12.75 -5.03
N PHE A 17 -40.84 12.79 -6.17
CA PHE A 17 -39.71 11.90 -6.43
C PHE A 17 -38.63 12.32 -5.42
N CYS A 18 -38.54 11.60 -4.31
CA CYS A 18 -37.41 11.74 -3.41
C CYS A 18 -36.20 11.27 -4.21
N ALA A 19 -35.40 12.22 -4.72
CA ALA A 19 -34.10 11.90 -5.28
C ALA A 19 -33.32 11.24 -4.15
N MET A 20 -33.18 9.92 -4.21
CA MET A 20 -32.14 9.23 -3.47
C MET A 20 -30.85 9.89 -3.93
N ALA A 21 -30.24 10.71 -3.07
CA ALA A 21 -28.87 11.12 -3.28
C ALA A 21 -28.08 9.83 -3.44
N GLY A 22 -27.65 9.52 -4.66
CA GLY A 22 -26.76 8.39 -4.90
C GLY A 22 -25.59 8.56 -3.94
N ALA A 23 -25.23 7.50 -3.22
CA ALA A 23 -23.99 7.49 -2.47
C ALA A 23 -22.90 8.05 -3.39
N PRO A 24 -22.07 9.01 -2.92
CA PRO A 24 -20.99 9.52 -3.76
C PRO A 24 -20.23 8.30 -4.25
N ALA A 25 -20.01 8.22 -5.57
CA ALA A 25 -19.12 7.20 -6.12
C ALA A 25 -17.85 7.20 -5.26
N LEU A 26 -17.41 6.01 -4.82
CA LEU A 26 -16.17 5.85 -4.05
C LEU A 26 -15.01 6.21 -4.99
N ASP A 27 -14.79 7.49 -5.19
CA ASP A 27 -14.01 8.01 -6.29
C ASP A 27 -12.52 7.99 -5.92
N VAL A 28 -11.71 7.50 -6.85
CA VAL A 28 -10.26 7.43 -6.67
C VAL A 28 -9.66 8.73 -7.15
N GLN A 29 -9.08 9.51 -6.24
CA GLN A 29 -8.56 10.83 -6.54
C GLN A 29 -7.03 10.81 -6.66
N PRO A 30 -6.44 11.55 -7.62
CA PRO A 30 -5.01 11.81 -7.60
C PRO A 30 -4.59 12.51 -6.30
N TRP A 31 -3.54 12.01 -5.66
CA TRP A 31 -2.84 12.68 -4.57
C TRP A 31 -1.46 13.09 -5.09
N THR A 32 -1.38 14.31 -5.63
CA THR A 32 -0.18 14.81 -6.33
C THR A 32 0.46 16.01 -5.63
N PRO A 33 0.92 15.87 -4.38
CA PRO A 33 1.45 16.98 -3.62
C PRO A 33 2.69 17.60 -4.28
N ALA A 34 2.68 18.93 -4.40
CA ALA A 34 3.84 19.69 -4.84
C ALA A 34 5.05 19.40 -3.94
N GLY A 35 6.21 19.19 -4.56
CA GLY A 35 7.43 18.75 -3.89
C GLY A 35 7.65 17.25 -3.96
N ILE A 36 6.59 16.44 -3.89
CA ILE A 36 6.69 14.98 -4.01
C ILE A 36 6.46 14.54 -5.45
N SER A 37 5.39 14.96 -6.13
CA SER A 37 5.13 14.52 -7.50
C SER A 37 6.15 15.06 -8.50
N SER A 38 6.54 14.25 -9.48
CA SER A 38 7.49 14.64 -10.53
C SER A 38 7.20 14.00 -11.90
N ASP A 39 8.11 14.19 -12.86
CA ASP A 39 8.06 13.48 -14.16
C ASP A 39 8.69 12.07 -14.09
N LEU A 40 9.05 11.61 -12.89
CA LEU A 40 9.53 10.27 -12.60
C LEU A 40 8.43 9.44 -11.95
N PHE A 41 8.69 8.16 -11.69
CA PHE A 41 7.69 7.25 -11.14
C PHE A 41 7.76 7.22 -9.62
N GLU A 42 6.75 7.74 -8.93
CA GLU A 42 6.59 7.64 -7.48
C GLU A 42 5.71 6.44 -7.09
N SER A 43 6.11 5.68 -6.07
CA SER A 43 5.43 4.46 -5.64
C SER A 43 5.74 4.08 -4.20
N HIS A 44 5.08 3.04 -3.68
CA HIS A 44 5.34 2.46 -2.35
C HIS A 44 5.40 3.51 -1.23
N PRO A 45 4.32 4.30 -1.05
CA PRO A 45 4.31 5.30 -0.02
C PRO A 45 4.32 4.64 1.36
N ALA A 46 4.92 5.33 2.31
CA ALA A 46 4.88 5.02 3.74
C ALA A 46 4.94 6.33 4.51
N PHE A 47 4.19 6.45 5.60
CA PHE A 47 4.30 7.59 6.50
C PHE A 47 5.07 7.19 7.74
N ASP A 48 6.01 8.03 8.17
CA ASP A 48 6.63 7.92 9.48
C ASP A 48 5.60 8.30 10.55
N PRO A 49 5.14 7.37 11.40
CA PRO A 49 4.08 7.65 12.37
C PRO A 49 4.53 8.63 13.47
N LEU A 50 5.83 8.87 13.65
CA LEU A 50 6.36 9.79 14.66
C LEU A 50 6.47 11.24 14.16
N THR A 51 6.72 11.43 12.86
CA THR A 51 7.03 12.76 12.30
C THR A 51 6.00 13.24 11.28
N GLY A 52 5.24 12.32 10.69
CA GLY A 52 4.35 12.61 9.56
C GLY A 52 5.10 12.74 8.22
N ASP A 53 6.41 12.53 8.19
CA ASP A 53 7.20 12.52 6.96
C ASP A 53 6.73 11.39 6.04
N VAL A 54 6.67 11.67 4.74
CA VAL A 54 6.36 10.65 3.74
C VAL A 54 7.65 10.10 3.15
N TYR A 55 7.77 8.79 3.20
CA TYR A 55 8.78 7.99 2.52
C TYR A 55 8.12 7.35 1.30
N PHE A 56 8.84 7.28 0.19
CA PHE A 56 8.32 6.72 -1.04
C PHE A 56 9.47 6.25 -1.94
N VAL A 57 9.16 5.35 -2.86
CA VAL A 57 10.08 4.92 -3.89
C VAL A 57 9.96 5.85 -5.10
N ARG A 58 11.09 6.32 -5.60
CA ARG A 58 11.18 6.99 -6.91
C ARG A 58 12.04 6.16 -7.87
N SER A 59 11.62 6.07 -9.12
CA SER A 59 12.35 5.38 -10.20
C SER A 59 12.21 6.08 -11.55
N SER A 60 12.98 5.62 -12.55
CA SER A 60 12.82 6.10 -13.93
C SER A 60 11.41 5.80 -14.47
N LYS A 61 11.03 6.46 -15.58
CA LYS A 61 9.77 6.15 -16.30
C LYS A 61 9.65 4.69 -16.78
N SER A 62 10.79 3.99 -16.90
CA SER A 62 10.85 2.57 -17.22
C SER A 62 10.91 1.67 -15.97
N PHE A 63 10.50 2.21 -14.82
CA PHE A 63 10.46 1.54 -13.52
C PHE A 63 11.80 0.91 -13.10
N SER A 64 12.91 1.64 -13.30
CA SER A 64 14.27 1.18 -12.97
C SER A 64 14.99 2.13 -12.03
N GLY A 65 15.96 1.60 -11.29
CA GLY A 65 16.79 2.39 -10.36
C GLY A 65 16.03 2.84 -9.11
N TRP A 66 15.19 1.97 -8.53
CA TRP A 66 14.40 2.27 -7.33
C TRP A 66 15.24 2.80 -6.18
N ARG A 67 14.83 3.95 -5.64
CA ARG A 67 15.41 4.58 -4.46
C ARG A 67 14.31 5.00 -3.50
N ILE A 68 14.49 4.75 -2.22
CA ILE A 68 13.62 5.31 -1.17
C ILE A 68 14.06 6.75 -0.91
N LEU A 69 13.14 7.67 -1.13
CA LEU A 69 13.25 9.08 -0.78
C LEU A 69 12.31 9.39 0.38
N TYR A 70 12.55 10.51 1.06
CA TYR A 70 11.61 11.06 2.03
C TYR A 70 11.41 12.56 1.82
N SER A 71 10.25 13.06 2.21
CA SER A 71 9.92 14.48 2.25
C SER A 71 9.24 14.83 3.57
N HIS A 72 9.70 15.92 4.17
CA HIS A 72 9.12 16.53 5.36
C HIS A 72 8.05 17.56 5.00
N CYS A 73 6.97 17.61 5.77
CA CYS A 73 5.97 18.68 5.71
C CYS A 73 6.28 19.76 6.76
N ASP A 74 6.62 20.98 6.32
CA ASP A 74 6.89 22.11 7.23
C ASP A 74 5.62 22.79 7.78
N GLY A 75 4.46 22.14 7.62
CA GLY A 75 3.12 22.66 7.91
C GLY A 75 2.51 23.45 6.74
N THR A 76 3.30 23.91 5.78
CA THR A 76 2.81 24.67 4.60
C THR A 76 3.06 23.97 3.27
N ARG A 77 4.17 23.24 3.15
CA ARG A 77 4.56 22.53 1.93
C ARG A 77 5.42 21.31 2.24
N TRP A 78 5.36 20.34 1.34
CA TRP A 78 6.33 19.25 1.33
C TRP A 78 7.68 19.77 0.84
N SER A 79 8.74 19.37 1.52
CA SER A 79 10.13 19.69 1.17
C SER A 79 10.57 18.99 -0.12
N LYS A 80 11.69 19.44 -0.69
CA LYS A 80 12.34 18.70 -1.79
C LYS A 80 12.76 17.31 -1.28
N PRO A 81 12.39 16.22 -1.97
CA PRO A 81 12.73 14.87 -1.52
C PRO A 81 14.23 14.66 -1.45
N LEU A 82 14.68 14.04 -0.36
CA LEU A 82 16.05 13.61 -0.14
C LEU A 82 16.09 12.09 -0.07
N PRO A 83 17.22 11.44 -0.38
CA PRO A 83 17.39 10.02 -0.06
C PRO A 83 17.09 9.75 1.41
N ALA A 84 16.42 8.65 1.72
CA ALA A 84 16.19 8.24 3.11
C ALA A 84 17.53 8.20 3.86
N PRO A 85 17.60 8.57 5.16
CA PRO A 85 18.89 8.62 5.87
C PRO A 85 19.61 7.26 5.98
N PHE A 86 18.87 6.16 5.83
CA PHE A 86 19.38 4.78 5.83
C PHE A 86 19.67 4.24 4.41
N ALA A 87 19.52 5.07 3.38
CA ALA A 87 19.82 4.76 2.00
C ALA A 87 21.27 4.29 1.84
N GLY A 88 21.47 3.28 0.99
CA GLY A 88 22.80 2.73 0.69
C GLY A 88 23.03 2.49 -0.79
N ALA A 89 24.23 2.01 -1.13
CA ALA A 89 24.55 1.56 -2.48
C ALA A 89 23.61 0.42 -2.94
N GLY A 90 23.32 0.39 -4.25
CA GLY A 90 22.34 -0.55 -4.84
C GLY A 90 20.97 0.10 -5.06
N VAL A 91 19.95 -0.73 -5.25
CA VAL A 91 18.54 -0.29 -5.29
C VAL A 91 17.84 -0.64 -3.98
N GLU A 92 16.77 0.08 -3.69
CA GLU A 92 15.94 -0.18 -2.51
C GLU A 92 14.50 0.27 -2.73
N ALA A 93 13.56 -0.46 -2.13
CA ALA A 93 12.14 -0.25 -2.30
C ALA A 93 11.34 -0.71 -1.06
N ASP A 94 10.02 -0.55 -1.15
CA ASP A 94 9.02 -1.10 -0.24
C ASP A 94 9.22 -0.74 1.24
N PRO A 95 9.37 0.57 1.58
CA PRO A 95 9.48 0.97 2.97
C PRO A 95 8.18 0.62 3.74
N TRP A 96 8.34 0.06 4.92
CA TRP A 96 7.27 -0.21 5.87
C TRP A 96 7.70 0.17 7.28
N PHE A 97 7.03 1.16 7.86
CA PHE A 97 7.22 1.55 9.25
C PHE A 97 6.46 0.61 10.17
N THR A 98 7.08 0.23 11.29
CA THR A 98 6.34 -0.33 12.41
C THR A 98 5.38 0.72 12.99
N PRO A 99 4.25 0.32 13.60
CA PRO A 99 3.27 1.28 14.14
C PRO A 99 3.84 2.27 15.17
N ASP A 100 4.89 1.87 15.89
CA ASP A 100 5.60 2.71 16.86
C ASP A 100 6.65 3.64 16.22
N GLY A 101 6.88 3.52 14.90
CA GLY A 101 7.85 4.30 14.12
C GLY A 101 9.32 4.03 14.44
N HIS A 102 9.63 3.08 15.32
CA HIS A 102 10.99 2.78 15.75
C HIS A 102 11.74 1.83 14.82
N ARG A 103 11.08 1.25 13.82
CA ARG A 103 11.71 0.38 12.85
C ARG A 103 11.11 0.58 11.45
N VAL A 104 11.96 0.46 10.44
CA VAL A 104 11.56 0.35 9.04
C VAL A 104 12.04 -0.99 8.49
N TYR A 105 11.14 -1.74 7.87
CA TYR A 105 11.48 -2.83 6.96
C TYR A 105 11.47 -2.32 5.53
N PHE A 106 12.37 -2.82 4.70
CA PHE A 106 12.47 -2.44 3.29
C PHE A 106 13.25 -3.51 2.53
N ILE A 107 13.21 -3.49 1.20
CA ILE A 107 14.01 -4.40 0.37
C ILE A 107 15.20 -3.69 -0.24
N SER A 108 16.32 -4.39 -0.43
CA SER A 108 17.50 -3.79 -1.05
C SER A 108 18.48 -4.82 -1.59
N THR A 109 19.15 -4.47 -2.69
CA THR A 109 20.29 -5.22 -3.26
C THR A 109 21.63 -4.81 -2.62
N ARG A 110 21.60 -4.09 -1.49
CA ARG A 110 22.83 -3.65 -0.81
C ARG A 110 23.63 -4.88 -0.36
N ALA A 111 24.93 -4.93 -0.70
CA ALA A 111 25.78 -6.07 -0.36
C ALA A 111 26.37 -5.95 1.06
N THR A 112 26.36 -7.04 1.84
CA THR A 112 27.11 -7.16 3.11
C THR A 112 28.04 -8.38 3.15
N GLY A 113 28.85 -8.56 2.11
CA GLY A 113 29.97 -9.50 2.16
C GLY A 113 29.63 -11.00 2.10
N SER A 114 28.38 -11.39 1.85
CA SER A 114 28.01 -12.75 1.41
C SER A 114 27.90 -12.81 -0.12
N THR A 115 28.37 -13.90 -0.72
CA THR A 115 28.74 -14.04 -2.14
C THR A 115 27.57 -14.20 -3.12
N LYS A 116 26.33 -13.86 -2.74
CA LYS A 116 25.14 -14.16 -3.57
C LYS A 116 24.04 -13.10 -3.67
N SER A 117 24.10 -11.95 -3.01
CA SER A 117 23.04 -10.92 -3.16
C SER A 117 23.10 -10.25 -4.54
N LYS A 118 22.50 -10.91 -5.54
CA LYS A 118 22.08 -10.33 -6.81
C LYS A 118 20.60 -9.96 -6.80
N ASP A 119 19.84 -10.50 -5.84
CA ASP A 119 18.41 -10.29 -5.67
C ASP A 119 18.11 -9.35 -4.51
N LEU A 120 16.83 -8.97 -4.37
CA LEU A 120 16.34 -8.09 -3.31
C LEU A 120 16.11 -8.88 -2.03
N ASP A 121 16.87 -8.55 -0.99
CA ASP A 121 16.67 -9.09 0.36
C ASP A 121 15.83 -8.13 1.20
N ILE A 122 15.15 -8.64 2.24
CA ILE A 122 14.53 -7.84 3.30
C ILE A 122 15.59 -7.37 4.30
N TRP A 123 15.60 -6.07 4.55
CA TRP A 123 16.40 -5.37 5.54
C TRP A 123 15.50 -4.74 6.59
N ARG A 124 16.07 -4.50 7.76
CA ARG A 124 15.49 -3.61 8.76
C ARG A 124 16.47 -2.52 9.15
N VAL A 125 15.93 -1.39 9.59
CA VAL A 125 16.70 -0.35 10.28
C VAL A 125 15.93 0.11 11.50
N ASP A 126 16.62 0.17 12.64
CA ASP A 126 16.07 0.63 13.90
C ASP A 126 16.34 2.13 14.09
N ARG A 127 15.43 2.83 14.76
CA ARG A 127 15.57 4.24 15.16
C ARG A 127 16.02 4.30 16.61
N ARG A 128 17.10 5.04 16.87
CA ARG A 128 17.57 5.34 18.22
C ARG A 128 16.62 6.30 18.93
N GLN A 129 16.78 6.38 20.25
CA GLN A 129 16.01 7.31 21.08
C GLN A 129 16.26 8.79 20.73
N ASP A 130 17.42 9.11 20.17
CA ASP A 130 17.76 10.47 19.70
C ASP A 130 17.17 10.80 18.31
N GLY A 131 16.39 9.88 17.72
CA GLY A 131 15.77 10.03 16.41
C GLY A 131 16.66 9.64 15.23
N HIS A 132 17.94 9.33 15.44
CA HIS A 132 18.83 8.90 14.37
C HIS A 132 18.58 7.43 13.99
N TRP A 133 18.66 7.14 12.69
CA TRP A 133 18.60 5.79 12.16
C TRP A 133 19.91 5.05 12.40
N GLU A 134 19.82 3.80 12.82
CA GLU A 134 20.96 2.90 12.95
C GLU A 134 21.46 2.42 11.58
N LYS A 135 22.53 1.61 11.60
CA LYS A 135 22.98 0.92 10.38
C LYS A 135 21.94 -0.14 10.02
N PRO A 136 21.45 -0.20 8.76
CA PRO A 136 20.53 -1.25 8.36
C PRO A 136 21.14 -2.65 8.46
N VAL A 137 20.31 -3.60 8.87
CA VAL A 137 20.66 -5.00 9.11
C VAL A 137 19.83 -5.88 8.19
N ARG A 138 20.50 -6.78 7.46
CA ARG A 138 19.83 -7.81 6.64
C ARG A 138 19.11 -8.77 7.56
N LEU A 139 17.85 -9.10 7.29
CA LEU A 139 17.19 -10.17 8.04
C LEU A 139 17.89 -11.51 7.75
N PRO A 140 17.98 -12.41 8.75
CA PRO A 140 18.68 -13.67 8.58
C PRO A 140 17.85 -14.64 7.74
N GLU A 141 18.51 -15.67 7.21
CA GLU A 141 17.82 -16.89 6.80
C GLU A 141 17.04 -17.48 8.01
N PRO A 142 15.85 -18.07 7.81
CA PRO A 142 15.20 -18.32 6.53
C PRO A 142 14.29 -17.18 6.03
N VAL A 143 14.30 -15.99 6.66
CA VAL A 143 13.45 -14.87 6.21
C VAL A 143 13.83 -14.47 4.81
N ASN A 144 15.11 -14.17 4.59
CA ASN A 144 15.65 -14.04 3.24
C ASN A 144 16.04 -15.41 2.68
N SER A 145 15.88 -15.57 1.38
CA SER A 145 16.14 -16.83 0.68
C SER A 145 17.24 -16.67 -0.38
N GLY A 146 17.35 -17.64 -1.29
CA GLY A 146 18.19 -17.50 -2.48
C GLY A 146 17.48 -16.79 -3.64
N GLU A 147 16.23 -16.38 -3.45
CA GLU A 147 15.38 -15.69 -4.42
C GLU A 147 15.08 -14.26 -3.92
N ALA A 148 14.39 -13.45 -4.73
CA ALA A 148 13.97 -12.13 -4.32
C ALA A 148 12.81 -12.17 -3.31
N GLU A 149 12.82 -11.20 -2.40
CA GLU A 149 11.73 -10.87 -1.49
C GLU A 149 11.15 -9.50 -1.80
N TRP A 150 9.83 -9.38 -1.67
CA TRP A 150 9.06 -8.19 -2.07
C TRP A 150 8.08 -7.76 -0.98
N PHE A 151 7.81 -6.47 -0.86
CA PHE A 151 6.77 -5.89 0.00
C PHE A 151 6.74 -6.43 1.44
N PRO A 152 7.81 -6.28 2.25
CA PRO A 152 7.80 -6.67 3.65
C PRO A 152 6.79 -5.81 4.43
N ARG A 153 5.68 -6.41 4.88
CA ARG A 153 4.61 -5.74 5.66
C ARG A 153 4.40 -6.46 6.99
N LEU A 154 4.72 -5.79 8.10
CA LEU A 154 4.49 -6.32 9.45
C LEU A 154 3.02 -6.10 9.86
N ALA A 155 2.30 -7.19 10.08
CA ALA A 155 0.95 -7.18 10.61
C ALA A 155 0.92 -6.95 12.15
N PRO A 156 -0.20 -6.46 12.71
CA PRO A 156 -0.34 -6.24 14.16
C PRO A 156 -0.16 -7.50 15.02
N ASP A 157 -0.41 -8.68 14.46
CA ASP A 157 -0.22 -9.97 15.14
C ASP A 157 1.25 -10.44 15.19
N GLY A 158 2.17 -9.66 14.60
CA GLY A 158 3.60 -9.91 14.58
C GLY A 158 4.08 -10.77 13.40
N TRP A 159 3.21 -11.11 12.44
CA TRP A 159 3.64 -11.73 11.19
C TRP A 159 4.15 -10.68 10.19
N LEU A 160 5.36 -10.89 9.67
CA LEU A 160 5.92 -10.14 8.55
C LEU A 160 5.54 -10.85 7.25
N TYR A 161 4.60 -10.30 6.48
CA TYR A 161 4.22 -10.79 5.16
C TYR A 161 5.16 -10.25 4.09
N PHE A 162 5.43 -11.04 3.04
CA PHE A 162 6.24 -10.64 1.89
C PHE A 162 5.99 -11.58 0.70
N GLY A 163 6.19 -11.11 -0.53
CA GLY A 163 6.15 -11.93 -1.74
C GLY A 163 7.51 -12.58 -2.04
N SER A 164 7.50 -13.83 -2.53
CA SER A 164 8.73 -14.51 -2.99
C SER A 164 8.39 -15.74 -3.84
N ASN A 165 9.25 -16.04 -4.82
CA ASN A 165 9.22 -17.26 -5.63
C ASN A 165 10.10 -18.38 -5.05
N ARG A 166 10.45 -18.30 -3.76
CA ARG A 166 11.21 -19.35 -3.05
C ARG A 166 10.53 -20.73 -3.13
N GLN A 167 11.34 -21.77 -2.98
CA GLN A 167 10.88 -23.15 -3.01
C GLN A 167 9.82 -23.44 -1.91
N GLY A 168 8.81 -24.24 -2.26
CA GLY A 168 7.71 -24.63 -1.37
C GLY A 168 6.44 -23.81 -1.56
N GLY A 169 6.42 -22.95 -2.58
CA GLY A 169 5.26 -22.20 -3.04
C GLY A 169 4.17 -23.04 -3.71
N LEU A 170 3.04 -22.40 -3.99
CA LEU A 170 1.90 -22.95 -4.74
C LEU A 170 1.89 -22.49 -6.20
N GLY A 171 2.61 -21.41 -6.53
CA GLY A 171 2.60 -20.78 -7.84
C GLY A 171 3.95 -20.24 -8.27
N LYS A 172 3.93 -19.07 -8.89
CA LYS A 172 5.14 -18.36 -9.34
C LYS A 172 5.75 -17.59 -8.17
N ASN A 173 5.32 -16.35 -7.96
CA ASN A 173 5.53 -15.65 -6.69
C ASN A 173 4.34 -15.95 -5.79
N ASP A 174 4.60 -16.23 -4.52
CA ASP A 174 3.57 -16.45 -3.52
C ASP A 174 3.76 -15.47 -2.36
N ILE A 175 2.69 -15.24 -1.59
CA ILE A 175 2.77 -14.61 -0.27
C ILE A 175 3.31 -15.61 0.74
N TRP A 176 4.38 -15.20 1.40
CA TRP A 176 4.97 -15.86 2.56
C TRP A 176 4.80 -14.98 3.79
N ARG A 177 4.97 -15.59 4.96
CA ARG A 177 5.02 -14.85 6.22
C ARG A 177 6.09 -15.40 7.14
N ALA A 178 6.72 -14.50 7.89
CA ALA A 178 7.74 -14.81 8.87
C ALA A 178 7.35 -14.28 10.26
N ARG A 179 7.73 -15.00 11.31
CA ARG A 179 7.61 -14.52 12.69
C ARG A 179 8.82 -14.94 13.49
N GLU A 180 9.33 -14.02 14.29
CA GLU A 180 10.42 -14.27 15.22
C GLU A 180 9.87 -14.98 16.45
N SER A 181 10.24 -16.25 16.66
CA SER A 181 9.81 -17.04 17.82
C SER A 181 10.70 -16.83 19.05
N ALA A 182 11.94 -16.42 18.83
CA ALA A 182 12.92 -15.96 19.81
C ALA A 182 13.96 -15.07 19.08
N PRO A 183 14.75 -14.23 19.78
CA PRO A 183 15.71 -13.35 19.11
C PRO A 183 16.62 -14.10 18.12
N GLY A 184 16.55 -13.71 16.85
CA GLY A 184 17.30 -14.34 15.75
C GLY A 184 16.70 -15.64 15.19
N HIS A 185 15.66 -16.19 15.82
CA HIS A 185 14.99 -17.42 15.41
C HIS A 185 13.68 -17.13 14.70
N TRP A 186 13.70 -17.26 13.38
CA TRP A 186 12.54 -16.97 12.53
C TRP A 186 11.89 -18.26 12.02
N LYS A 187 10.56 -18.34 12.14
CA LYS A 187 9.75 -19.31 11.43
C LYS A 187 9.20 -18.65 10.17
N VAL A 188 9.32 -19.32 9.03
CA VAL A 188 8.78 -18.86 7.75
C VAL A 188 7.86 -19.93 7.18
N GLU A 189 6.72 -19.51 6.65
CA GLU A 189 5.74 -20.39 6.03
C GLU A 189 5.02 -19.71 4.86
N ASN A 190 4.59 -20.52 3.89
CA ASN A 190 3.72 -20.06 2.81
C ASN A 190 2.36 -19.69 3.43
N ALA A 191 1.77 -18.56 3.02
CA ALA A 191 0.54 -18.06 3.62
C ALA A 191 -0.73 -18.86 3.25
N GLY A 192 -0.59 -19.89 2.41
CA GLY A 192 -1.60 -20.89 2.11
C GLY A 192 -2.52 -20.52 0.93
N ALA A 193 -3.27 -21.52 0.47
CA ALA A 193 -4.08 -21.45 -0.76
C ALA A 193 -5.29 -20.48 -0.68
N ALA A 194 -5.57 -19.91 0.48
CA ALA A 194 -6.55 -18.84 0.61
C ALA A 194 -6.03 -17.52 0.00
N LEU A 195 -4.72 -17.28 0.13
CA LEU A 195 -4.06 -16.09 -0.38
C LEU A 195 -3.32 -16.35 -1.69
N ASN A 196 -2.78 -17.56 -1.87
CA ASN A 196 -1.89 -17.95 -2.95
C ASN A 196 -2.57 -18.84 -3.99
N THR A 197 -2.16 -18.71 -5.26
CA THR A 197 -2.66 -19.54 -6.38
C THR A 197 -1.50 -20.08 -7.22
N ALA A 198 -1.79 -20.62 -8.41
CA ALA A 198 -0.76 -20.95 -9.40
C ALA A 198 -0.17 -19.70 -10.10
N GLY A 199 -0.74 -18.51 -9.84
CA GLY A 199 -0.39 -17.23 -10.43
C GLY A 199 0.80 -16.55 -9.76
N ASN A 200 0.81 -15.21 -9.81
CA ASN A 200 1.75 -14.38 -9.05
C ASN A 200 1.02 -13.61 -7.96
N GLU A 201 1.49 -13.72 -6.73
CA GLU A 201 1.14 -12.88 -5.61
C GLU A 201 2.40 -12.16 -5.08
N TYR A 202 2.36 -10.83 -5.02
CA TYR A 202 3.54 -10.01 -4.71
C TYR A 202 3.45 -9.26 -3.38
N GLU A 203 2.30 -8.65 -3.11
CA GLU A 203 2.09 -7.81 -1.93
C GLU A 203 0.93 -8.36 -1.10
N ALA A 204 1.10 -8.37 0.23
CA ALA A 204 0.02 -8.53 1.18
C ALA A 204 0.11 -7.41 2.21
N LEU A 205 -0.80 -6.45 2.13
CA LEU A 205 -0.92 -5.30 3.01
C LEU A 205 -1.95 -5.60 4.10
N PRO A 206 -1.55 -5.79 5.37
CA PRO A 206 -2.47 -5.98 6.46
C PRO A 206 -3.22 -4.70 6.83
N SER A 207 -4.50 -4.84 7.15
CA SER A 207 -5.28 -3.76 7.74
C SER A 207 -4.73 -3.38 9.13
N PRO A 208 -4.96 -2.14 9.59
CA PRO A 208 -4.50 -1.70 10.92
C PRO A 208 -5.02 -2.56 12.08
N ASP A 209 -6.20 -3.17 11.95
CA ASP A 209 -6.79 -4.08 12.93
C ASP A 209 -6.38 -5.56 12.74
N GLY A 210 -5.62 -5.87 11.68
CA GLY A 210 -5.18 -7.22 11.32
C GLY A 210 -6.31 -8.17 10.89
N GLN A 211 -7.54 -7.68 10.70
CA GLN A 211 -8.69 -8.54 10.38
C GLN A 211 -8.87 -8.77 8.88
N TRP A 212 -8.16 -8.04 8.02
CA TRP A 212 -8.21 -8.22 6.58
C TRP A 212 -6.90 -7.79 5.90
N LEU A 213 -6.74 -8.19 4.65
CA LEU A 213 -5.60 -7.83 3.80
C LEU A 213 -6.10 -7.21 2.50
N VAL A 214 -5.27 -6.33 1.92
CA VAL A 214 -5.25 -6.06 0.48
C VAL A 214 -4.07 -6.79 -0.13
N LEU A 215 -4.28 -7.55 -1.20
CA LEU A 215 -3.23 -8.28 -1.91
C LEU A 215 -3.03 -7.70 -3.30
N ASN A 216 -1.78 -7.49 -3.73
CA ASN A 216 -1.47 -7.30 -5.14
C ASN A 216 -1.08 -8.65 -5.76
N ALA A 217 -1.88 -9.13 -6.69
CA ALA A 217 -1.76 -10.44 -7.31
C ALA A 217 -2.24 -10.40 -8.77
N ASP A 218 -1.61 -11.14 -9.67
CA ASP A 218 -2.02 -11.30 -11.07
C ASP A 218 -2.38 -9.98 -11.79
N GLY A 219 -1.66 -8.90 -11.46
CA GLY A 219 -1.89 -7.57 -12.06
C GLY A 219 -3.08 -6.80 -11.49
N GLY A 220 -3.55 -7.13 -10.28
CA GLY A 220 -4.60 -6.37 -9.60
C GLY A 220 -4.64 -6.55 -8.10
N TYR A 221 -5.51 -5.77 -7.45
CA TYR A 221 -5.79 -5.84 -6.04
C TYR A 221 -6.99 -6.72 -5.69
N TYR A 222 -6.81 -7.49 -4.62
CA TYR A 222 -7.76 -8.40 -4.02
C TYR A 222 -7.87 -8.09 -2.52
N THR A 223 -8.92 -8.58 -1.88
CA THR A 223 -9.04 -8.58 -0.42
C THR A 223 -9.22 -9.98 0.12
N SER A 224 -8.73 -10.22 1.33
CA SER A 224 -9.02 -11.43 2.11
C SER A 224 -9.34 -11.03 3.54
N ARG A 225 -10.27 -11.75 4.19
CA ARG A 225 -10.64 -11.53 5.59
C ARG A 225 -10.16 -12.67 6.47
N MET A 226 -9.76 -12.33 7.69
CA MET A 226 -9.44 -13.32 8.71
C MET A 226 -10.75 -13.94 9.21
N GLY A 227 -10.89 -15.25 9.03
CA GLY A 227 -11.98 -16.04 9.61
C GLY A 227 -11.52 -16.84 10.82
N ALA A 228 -12.46 -17.57 11.44
CA ALA A 228 -12.17 -18.41 12.60
C ALA A 228 -11.09 -19.49 12.36
N ASN A 229 -10.93 -19.92 11.09
CA ASN A 229 -9.98 -20.96 10.68
C ASN A 229 -8.81 -20.41 9.83
N GLY A 230 -8.54 -19.09 9.90
CA GLY A 230 -7.52 -18.42 9.11
C GLY A 230 -8.08 -17.57 7.97
N TRP A 231 -7.19 -17.15 7.08
CA TRP A 231 -7.54 -16.32 5.91
C TRP A 231 -8.58 -17.01 5.01
N GLN A 232 -9.56 -16.24 4.56
CA GLN A 232 -10.55 -16.68 3.57
C GLN A 232 -10.02 -16.51 2.14
N PRO A 233 -10.56 -17.24 1.14
CA PRO A 233 -10.18 -17.05 -0.26
C PRO A 233 -10.28 -15.58 -0.68
N ARG A 234 -9.24 -15.09 -1.37
CA ARG A 234 -9.18 -13.70 -1.82
C ARG A 234 -10.29 -13.37 -2.83
N THR A 235 -10.83 -12.17 -2.76
CA THR A 235 -11.85 -11.63 -3.67
C THR A 235 -11.31 -10.40 -4.38
N ARG A 236 -11.41 -10.33 -5.71
CA ARG A 236 -10.91 -9.20 -6.49
C ARG A 236 -11.68 -7.91 -6.15
N LEU A 237 -10.98 -6.80 -5.97
CA LEU A 237 -11.61 -5.50 -5.77
C LEU A 237 -12.28 -4.99 -7.06
N GLY A 238 -13.25 -4.10 -6.88
CA GLY A 238 -14.06 -3.50 -7.95
C GLY A 238 -13.25 -2.62 -8.91
N PRO A 239 -13.92 -2.06 -9.94
CA PRO A 239 -13.31 -1.29 -11.03
C PRO A 239 -12.88 0.14 -10.65
N GLU A 240 -13.17 0.61 -9.43
CA GLU A 240 -12.67 1.89 -8.90
C GLU A 240 -11.15 1.87 -8.78
N ILE A 241 -10.65 0.71 -8.33
CA ILE A 241 -9.27 0.27 -8.42
C ILE A 241 -9.20 -0.82 -9.51
N ASN A 242 -8.08 -1.47 -9.76
CA ASN A 242 -7.94 -2.47 -10.83
C ASN A 242 -8.22 -1.94 -12.25
N VAL A 243 -7.89 -0.68 -12.51
CA VAL A 243 -8.04 -0.08 -13.84
C VAL A 243 -7.03 -0.66 -14.83
N ASN A 244 -7.23 -0.43 -16.13
CA ASN A 244 -6.26 -0.86 -17.14
C ASN A 244 -4.94 -0.09 -16.97
N GLY A 245 -3.86 -0.81 -16.67
CA GLY A 245 -2.58 -0.23 -16.29
C GLY A 245 -1.90 -1.06 -15.21
N SER A 246 -1.06 -0.40 -14.41
CA SER A 246 -0.45 -0.97 -13.22
C SER A 246 -0.84 -0.18 -11.98
N GLU A 247 -1.14 -0.86 -10.89
CA GLU A 247 -1.31 -0.24 -9.58
C GLU A 247 -0.57 -1.07 -8.54
N ILE A 248 0.27 -0.44 -7.72
CA ILE A 248 1.21 -1.12 -6.81
C ILE A 248 1.46 -0.32 -5.52
N GLY A 249 2.00 -1.01 -4.52
CA GLY A 249 2.51 -0.40 -3.29
C GLY A 249 1.41 0.29 -2.52
N ALA A 250 0.33 -0.42 -2.23
CA ALA A 250 -0.78 0.14 -1.48
C ALA A 250 -0.37 0.40 -0.01
N LEU A 251 -1.01 1.38 0.60
CA LEU A 251 -0.86 1.74 2.01
C LEU A 251 -2.23 2.12 2.59
N PHE A 252 -2.58 1.55 3.73
CA PHE A 252 -3.76 1.95 4.47
C PHE A 252 -3.54 3.27 5.19
N SER A 253 -4.60 4.07 5.29
CA SER A 253 -4.68 5.09 6.33
C SER A 253 -4.63 4.45 7.72
N PRO A 254 -4.21 5.18 8.78
CA PRO A 254 -4.21 4.64 10.14
C PRO A 254 -5.58 4.14 10.61
N SER A 255 -6.67 4.69 10.07
CA SER A 255 -8.05 4.26 10.37
C SER A 255 -8.49 3.02 9.59
N GLY A 256 -7.76 2.64 8.53
CA GLY A 256 -8.11 1.57 7.60
C GLY A 256 -9.19 1.94 6.59
N LYS A 257 -9.64 3.20 6.55
CA LYS A 257 -10.75 3.67 5.70
C LYS A 257 -10.33 4.13 4.32
N SER A 258 -9.05 4.40 4.11
CA SER A 258 -8.51 4.80 2.81
C SER A 258 -7.31 3.96 2.41
N LEU A 259 -7.08 3.88 1.11
CA LEU A 259 -5.87 3.32 0.50
C LEU A 259 -5.17 4.39 -0.32
N LEU A 260 -3.87 4.54 -0.11
CA LEU A 260 -2.96 5.29 -0.99
C LEU A 260 -2.13 4.29 -1.78
N PHE A 261 -2.04 4.46 -3.09
CA PHE A 261 -1.28 3.55 -3.96
C PHE A 261 -0.77 4.30 -5.18
N ALA A 262 0.23 3.75 -5.86
CA ALA A 262 0.66 4.29 -7.15
C ALA A 262 -0.15 3.69 -8.29
N ARG A 263 -0.42 4.49 -9.32
CA ARG A 263 -1.12 4.07 -10.54
C ARG A 263 -0.36 4.56 -11.78
N ASP A 264 -0.28 3.69 -12.78
CA ASP A 264 0.23 3.97 -14.11
C ASP A 264 -0.76 3.51 -15.17
N THR A 265 -1.36 4.45 -15.88
CA THR A 265 -2.29 4.19 -16.99
C THR A 265 -1.73 4.66 -18.34
N GLY A 266 -0.44 5.02 -18.42
CA GLY A 266 0.19 5.51 -19.65
C GLY A 266 -0.15 6.96 -20.05
N GLU A 267 -0.72 7.74 -19.13
CA GLU A 267 -1.02 9.18 -19.27
C GLU A 267 0.24 10.05 -19.03
N PRO A 268 0.27 11.36 -19.36
CA PRO A 268 1.54 12.09 -19.60
C PRO A 268 2.48 12.17 -18.38
N LYS A 269 1.97 11.89 -17.18
CA LYS A 269 2.74 11.61 -15.96
C LYS A 269 2.49 10.15 -15.55
N SER A 270 3.53 9.33 -15.57
CA SER A 270 3.48 7.94 -15.11
C SER A 270 3.88 7.86 -13.64
N GLY A 271 3.07 7.19 -12.81
CA GLY A 271 3.41 6.90 -11.41
C GLY A 271 3.09 7.99 -10.43
N GLU A 272 1.83 8.42 -10.43
CA GLU A 272 1.30 9.30 -9.41
C GLU A 272 0.64 8.48 -8.30
N PHE A 273 0.58 9.05 -7.10
CA PHE A 273 -0.21 8.48 -6.03
C PHE A 273 -1.68 8.82 -6.21
N PHE A 274 -2.54 7.87 -5.84
CA PHE A 274 -3.98 8.01 -5.81
C PHE A 274 -4.50 7.56 -4.45
N VAL A 275 -5.48 8.28 -3.94
CA VAL A 275 -6.23 7.91 -2.74
C VAL A 275 -7.59 7.37 -3.13
N TRP A 276 -7.96 6.25 -2.53
CA TRP A 276 -9.30 5.71 -2.55
C TRP A 276 -9.87 5.69 -1.13
N HIS A 277 -10.97 6.39 -0.91
CA HIS A 277 -11.74 6.34 0.33
C HIS A 277 -12.71 5.15 0.27
N ILE A 278 -12.34 4.04 0.88
CA ILE A 278 -13.10 2.78 0.85
C ILE A 278 -14.40 2.92 1.65
N GLU A 279 -14.34 3.59 2.80
CA GLU A 279 -15.48 3.76 3.70
C GLU A 279 -15.50 5.11 4.40
N GLY A 280 -16.57 5.87 4.20
CA GLY A 280 -16.75 7.18 4.82
C GLY A 280 -15.76 8.24 4.33
N SER A 281 -15.84 9.43 4.90
CA SER A 281 -14.87 10.50 4.63
C SER A 281 -13.80 10.54 5.71
N GLU A 282 -12.55 10.79 5.30
CA GLU A 282 -11.47 11.14 6.21
C GLU A 282 -10.48 12.10 5.54
N ALA A 283 -9.80 12.89 6.35
CA ALA A 283 -8.75 13.80 5.90
C ALA A 283 -7.40 13.06 5.84
N TRP A 284 -7.29 12.10 4.91
CA TRP A 284 -6.06 11.34 4.66
C TRP A 284 -5.93 11.04 3.16
N PRO A 285 -4.72 11.07 2.55
CA PRO A 285 -3.42 11.33 3.18
C PRO A 285 -3.27 12.75 3.72
N PRO A 286 -2.34 13.00 4.66
CA PRO A 286 -2.12 14.33 5.20
C PRO A 286 -1.85 15.33 4.07
N THR A 287 -2.55 16.46 4.10
CA THR A 287 -2.28 17.59 3.22
C THR A 287 -1.31 18.53 3.92
N CYS A 288 -0.17 18.82 3.28
CA CYS A 288 0.73 19.83 3.81
C CYS A 288 0.22 21.22 3.38
N GLY A 289 0.00 22.11 4.34
CA GLY A 289 -0.51 23.46 4.06
C GLY A 289 -2.02 23.61 3.95
N ALA A 290 -2.82 22.60 4.27
CA ALA A 290 -4.24 22.83 4.52
C ALA A 290 -4.40 23.46 5.90
N THR A 291 -4.91 24.70 5.94
CA THR A 291 -5.40 25.30 7.18
C THR A 291 -6.45 24.36 7.79
N PRO A 292 -6.44 24.11 9.11
CA PRO A 292 -7.58 23.46 9.75
C PRO A 292 -8.83 24.26 9.43
N GLY A 293 -9.79 23.64 8.74
CA GLY A 293 -11.13 24.19 8.55
C GLY A 293 -11.91 24.19 9.85
#